data_AF-A0A1G1LNT2-F1
#
_entry.id   AF-A0A1G1LNT2-F1
#
_cell.length_a   1.000
_cell.length_b   1.000
_cell.length_c   1.000
_cell.angle_alpha   90.00
_cell.angle_beta   90.00
_cell.angle_gamma   90.00
#
_symmetry.space_group_name_H-M   'P 1'
#
loop_
_entity.id
_entity.type
_entity.pdbx_description
1 polymer ?
#
loop_
_entity_poly.entity_id
_entity_poly.type
_entity_poly.pdbx_seq_one_letter_code
_entity_poly.pdbx_strand_id
1 'polypeptide(L)'
;MQKRGQLVVKGLVIAILSLFLLIAFVRVGNQYGTGEASHKQAIANDLGLLLTQLNSVPGDVTLFYPEDTKRYTIRISRNTIFVYASVAGAQDFTQGKSSFLGPSFEAVVANPTNLLIVKTGNSITIKNEGTNAPIQTR
;
A
#
# COMPACT_ATOMS: atom_id res chain seq x y z
N MET A 1 13.72 -51.82 4.39
CA MET A 1 13.97 -50.66 5.27
C MET A 1 13.47 -49.30 4.74
N GLN A 2 12.77 -49.22 3.59
CA GLN A 2 12.32 -47.93 3.02
C GLN A 2 11.18 -47.21 3.79
N LYS A 3 10.38 -47.93 4.59
CA LYS A 3 9.22 -47.34 5.29
C LYS A 3 9.59 -46.46 6.51
N ARG A 4 10.79 -46.64 7.10
CA ARG A 4 11.24 -45.82 8.25
C ARG A 4 11.70 -44.43 7.82
N GLY A 5 12.39 -44.32 6.67
CA GLY A 5 12.82 -43.01 6.13
C GLY A 5 11.64 -42.11 5.74
N GLN A 6 10.56 -42.68 5.20
CA GLN A 6 9.38 -41.90 4.78
C GLN A 6 8.60 -41.29 5.96
N LEU A 7 8.59 -41.95 7.13
CA LEU A 7 7.95 -41.43 8.35
C LEU A 7 8.74 -40.26 8.95
N VAL A 8 10.07 -40.37 8.99
CA VAL A 8 10.96 -39.31 9.50
C VAL A 8 10.92 -38.09 8.57
N VAL A 9 10.95 -38.29 7.25
CA VAL A 9 10.89 -37.19 6.27
C VAL A 9 9.54 -36.47 6.35
N LYS A 10 8.41 -37.19 6.49
CA LYS A 10 7.09 -36.55 6.69
C LYS A 10 7.05 -35.71 7.97
N GLY A 11 7.58 -36.24 9.07
CA GLY A 11 7.67 -35.48 10.33
C GLY A 11 8.52 -34.22 10.20
N LEU A 12 9.66 -34.31 9.51
CA LEU A 12 10.55 -33.17 9.25
C LEU A 12 9.87 -32.10 8.39
N VAL A 13 9.15 -32.49 7.33
CA VAL A 13 8.39 -31.56 6.49
C VAL A 13 7.30 -30.85 7.29
N ILE A 14 6.55 -31.58 8.13
CA ILE A 14 5.52 -30.98 8.99
C ILE A 14 6.13 -29.99 9.99
N ALA A 15 7.27 -30.32 10.59
CA ALA A 15 7.97 -29.44 11.52
C ALA A 15 8.44 -28.14 10.83
N ILE A 16 9.00 -28.26 9.62
CA ILE A 16 9.43 -27.10 8.81
C ILE A 16 8.23 -26.21 8.45
N LEU A 17 7.11 -26.80 8.00
CA LEU A 17 5.89 -26.04 7.68
C LEU A 17 5.31 -25.35 8.93
N SER A 18 5.33 -26.02 10.08
CA SER A 18 4.87 -25.45 11.35
C SER A 18 5.74 -24.27 11.79
N LEU A 19 7.06 -24.36 11.57
CA LEU A 19 7.99 -23.26 11.84
C LEU A 19 7.73 -22.06 10.93
N PHE A 20 7.50 -22.28 9.64
CA PHE A 20 7.11 -21.22 8.71
C PHE A 20 5.80 -20.53 9.11
N LEU A 21 4.81 -21.31 9.53
CA LEU A 21 3.55 -20.77 10.05
C LEU A 21 3.78 -19.90 11.28
N LEU A 22 4.53 -20.38 12.28
CA LEU A 22 4.84 -19.60 13.48
C LEU A 22 5.53 -18.28 13.15
N ILE A 23 6.53 -18.28 12.27
CA ILE A 23 7.24 -17.06 11.85
C ILE A 23 6.27 -16.08 11.17
N ALA A 24 5.39 -16.58 10.29
CA ALA A 24 4.38 -15.76 9.64
C ALA A 24 3.43 -15.11 10.65
N PHE A 25 2.94 -15.87 11.63
CA PHE A 25 2.06 -15.36 12.70
C PHE A 25 2.74 -14.31 13.57
N VAL A 26 3.99 -14.54 14.00
CA VAL A 26 4.72 -13.54 14.81
C VAL A 26 4.96 -12.26 14.02
N ARG A 27 5.31 -12.37 12.74
CA ARG A 27 5.55 -11.20 11.88
C ARG A 27 4.29 -10.37 11.68
N VAL A 28 3.17 -11.02 11.36
CA VAL A 28 1.87 -10.35 11.20
C VAL A 28 1.41 -9.77 12.54
N GLY A 29 1.53 -10.53 13.62
CA GLY A 29 1.17 -10.08 14.97
C GLY A 29 1.92 -8.82 15.41
N ASN A 30 3.23 -8.76 15.16
CA ASN A 30 4.02 -7.56 15.44
C ASN A 30 3.54 -6.34 14.64
N GLN A 31 3.19 -6.50 13.36
CA GLN A 31 2.69 -5.38 12.53
C GLN A 31 1.34 -4.83 13.01
N TYR A 32 0.46 -5.69 13.55
CA TYR A 32 -0.76 -5.25 14.20
C TYR A 32 -0.48 -4.60 15.56
N GLY A 33 0.46 -5.16 16.34
CA GLY A 33 0.87 -4.64 17.64
C GLY A 33 1.55 -3.26 17.55
N THR A 34 2.29 -2.98 16.48
CA THR A 34 2.91 -1.66 16.24
C THR A 34 1.94 -0.62 15.63
N GLY A 35 0.71 -1.03 15.28
CA GLY A 35 -0.28 -0.16 14.65
C GLY A 35 0.01 0.19 13.18
N GLU A 36 1.03 -0.42 12.56
CA GLU A 36 1.44 -0.11 11.18
C GLU A 36 0.33 -0.46 10.18
N ALA A 37 -0.34 -1.59 10.37
CA ALA A 37 -1.47 -2.00 9.53
C ALA A 37 -2.62 -0.98 9.59
N SER A 38 -2.97 -0.54 10.80
CA SER A 38 -4.01 0.47 11.03
C SER A 38 -3.65 1.81 10.42
N HIS A 39 -2.38 2.23 10.53
CA HIS A 39 -1.91 3.48 9.97
C HIS A 39 -1.91 3.46 8.43
N LYS A 40 -1.46 2.36 7.80
CA LYS A 40 -1.59 2.18 6.33
C LYS A 40 -3.04 2.25 5.85
N GLN A 41 -3.95 1.65 6.62
CA GLN A 41 -5.38 1.71 6.31
C GLN A 41 -5.95 3.13 6.48
N ALA A 42 -5.53 3.87 7.52
CA ALA A 42 -5.92 5.26 7.72
C ALA A 42 -5.49 6.14 6.54
N ILE A 43 -4.23 6.04 6.11
CA ILE A 43 -3.73 6.76 4.93
C ILE A 43 -4.56 6.42 3.68
N ALA A 44 -4.85 5.13 3.46
CA ALA A 44 -5.65 4.72 2.31
C ALA A 44 -7.07 5.33 2.36
N ASN A 45 -7.72 5.33 3.52
CA ASN A 45 -9.05 5.89 3.71
C ASN A 45 -9.04 7.42 3.50
N ASP A 46 -8.08 8.12 4.09
CA ASP A 46 -7.95 9.58 3.98
C ASP A 46 -7.72 10.00 2.53
N LEU A 47 -6.81 9.33 1.82
CA LEU A 47 -6.61 9.58 0.39
C LEU A 47 -7.86 9.25 -0.43
N GLY A 48 -8.59 8.20 -0.07
CA GLY A 48 -9.85 7.84 -0.72
C GLY A 48 -10.90 8.94 -0.59
N LEU A 49 -11.05 9.50 0.61
CA LEU A 49 -11.95 10.61 0.90
C LEU A 49 -11.48 11.90 0.19
N LEU A 50 -10.20 12.23 0.27
CA LEU A 50 -9.63 13.41 -0.38
C LEU A 50 -9.80 13.38 -1.90
N LEU A 51 -9.49 12.25 -2.56
CA LEU A 51 -9.68 12.12 -4.01
C LEU A 51 -11.15 12.23 -4.40
N THR A 52 -12.05 11.63 -3.61
CA THR A 52 -13.50 11.73 -3.83
C THR A 52 -14.00 13.18 -3.70
N GLN A 53 -13.51 13.90 -2.70
CA GLN A 53 -13.83 15.32 -2.49
C GLN A 53 -13.27 16.18 -3.63
N LEU A 54 -12.00 15.99 -3.99
CA LEU A 54 -11.35 16.73 -5.07
C LEU A 54 -12.06 16.53 -6.41
N ASN A 55 -12.54 15.32 -6.71
CA ASN A 55 -13.33 15.06 -7.91
C ASN A 55 -14.66 15.82 -7.94
N SER A 56 -15.21 16.18 -6.78
CA SER A 56 -16.48 16.88 -6.64
C SER A 56 -16.35 18.41 -6.66
N VAL A 57 -15.14 18.93 -6.38
CA VAL A 57 -14.88 20.38 -6.30
C VAL A 57 -14.48 20.92 -7.67
N PRO A 58 -15.10 21.99 -8.19
CA PRO A 58 -14.66 22.62 -9.44
C PRO A 58 -13.35 23.42 -9.26
N GLY A 59 -12.56 23.52 -10.32
CA GLY A 59 -11.32 24.32 -10.35
C GLY A 59 -10.04 23.54 -10.02
N ASP A 60 -8.94 24.28 -9.92
CA ASP A 60 -7.60 23.73 -9.69
C ASP A 60 -7.26 23.77 -8.20
N VAL A 61 -6.68 22.68 -7.69
CA VAL A 61 -6.34 22.54 -6.27
C VAL A 61 -4.98 21.90 -6.16
N THR A 62 -4.12 22.45 -5.29
CA THR A 62 -2.87 21.82 -4.89
C THR A 62 -2.92 21.59 -3.38
N LEU A 63 -2.86 20.33 -2.97
CA LEU A 63 -2.96 19.92 -1.58
C LEU A 63 -1.72 19.12 -1.17
N PHE A 64 -1.13 19.53 -0.05
CA PHE A 64 -0.08 18.79 0.63
C PHE A 64 -0.72 17.86 1.64
N TYR A 65 -0.41 16.57 1.53
CA TYR A 65 -0.86 15.60 2.50
C TYR A 65 -0.02 15.74 3.79
N PRO A 66 -0.65 15.91 4.96
CA PRO A 66 0.06 16.30 6.18
C PRO A 66 0.76 15.14 6.90
N GLU A 67 0.37 13.88 6.64
CA GLU A 67 0.91 12.71 7.33
C GLU A 67 2.23 12.22 6.73
N ASP A 68 3.09 11.60 7.56
CA ASP A 68 4.37 11.05 7.11
C ASP A 68 4.17 9.77 6.29
N THR A 69 4.41 9.88 4.98
CA THR A 69 4.30 8.76 4.03
C THR A 69 5.63 8.11 3.66
N LYS A 70 6.76 8.53 4.25
CA LYS A 70 8.12 8.14 3.80
C LYS A 70 8.40 6.64 3.78
N ARG A 71 7.74 5.90 4.66
CA ARG A 71 7.93 4.44 4.83
C ARG A 71 7.05 3.61 3.92
N TYR A 72 6.14 4.26 3.18
CA TYR A 72 5.12 3.61 2.40
C TYR A 72 5.26 3.93 0.92
N THR A 73 4.75 3.02 0.11
CA THR A 73 4.53 3.23 -1.30
C THR A 73 3.03 3.28 -1.53
N ILE A 74 2.60 4.33 -2.22
CA ILE A 74 1.19 4.56 -2.55
C ILE A 74 1.01 4.21 -4.01
N ARG A 75 0.13 3.26 -4.29
CA ARG A 75 -0.26 2.87 -5.64
C ARG A 75 -1.74 3.10 -5.81
N ILE A 76 -2.10 3.80 -6.88
CA ILE A 76 -3.47 3.88 -7.35
C ILE A 76 -3.58 2.99 -8.56
N SER A 77 -4.52 2.07 -8.51
CA SER A 77 -4.93 1.30 -9.68
C SER A 77 -6.43 1.41 -9.87
N ARG A 78 -6.82 1.95 -11.02
CA ARG A 78 -8.19 2.32 -11.37
C ARG A 78 -8.81 3.28 -10.35
N ASN A 79 -9.64 2.77 -9.45
CA ASN A 79 -10.36 3.51 -8.41
C ASN A 79 -9.96 3.05 -7.00
N THR A 80 -8.88 2.27 -6.89
CA THR A 80 -8.45 1.66 -5.63
C THR A 80 -7.04 2.12 -5.29
N ILE A 81 -6.87 2.54 -4.05
CA ILE A 81 -5.64 3.01 -3.44
C ILE A 81 -5.09 1.85 -2.61
N PHE A 82 -3.82 1.55 -2.84
CA PHE A 82 -3.04 0.56 -2.12
C PHE A 82 -1.90 1.28 -1.44
N VAL A 83 -1.77 1.07 -0.13
CA VAL A 83 -0.68 1.61 0.69
C VAL A 83 0.06 0.44 1.30
N TYR A 84 1.30 0.22 0.88
CA TYR A 84 2.13 -0.89 1.37
C TYR A 84 3.47 -0.38 1.89
N ALA A 85 4.05 -1.11 2.83
CA ALA A 85 5.39 -0.84 3.33
C ALA A 85 6.39 -0.96 2.18
N SER A 86 7.24 0.04 2.00
CA SER A 86 8.15 0.09 0.86
C SER A 86 9.18 -1.03 0.84
N VAL A 87 9.53 -1.55 2.02
CA VAL A 87 10.44 -2.69 2.17
C VAL A 87 9.79 -4.01 1.71
N ALA A 88 8.48 -4.16 1.90
CA ALA A 88 7.73 -5.37 1.53
C ALA A 88 7.16 -5.30 0.11
N GLY A 89 6.96 -4.09 -0.43
CA GLY A 89 6.40 -3.88 -1.76
C GLY A 89 5.01 -4.51 -1.91
N ALA A 90 4.73 -5.05 -3.10
CA ALA A 90 3.44 -5.69 -3.39
C ALA A 90 3.18 -6.99 -2.60
N GLN A 91 4.16 -7.50 -1.84
CA GLN A 91 4.03 -8.68 -0.97
C GLN A 91 3.60 -8.33 0.45
N ASP A 92 3.29 -7.06 0.73
CA ASP A 92 2.80 -6.64 2.03
C ASP A 92 1.39 -7.17 2.31
N PHE A 93 1.30 -8.14 3.22
CA PHE A 93 0.03 -8.75 3.65
C PHE A 93 -0.85 -7.79 4.45
N THR A 94 -0.28 -6.75 5.05
CA THR A 94 -1.02 -5.77 5.87
C THR A 94 -1.24 -4.45 5.13
N GLN A 95 -1.17 -4.46 3.79
CA GLN A 95 -1.41 -3.28 2.96
C GLN A 95 -2.79 -2.66 3.23
N GLY A 96 -2.82 -1.34 3.34
CA GLY A 96 -4.05 -0.56 3.41
C GLY A 96 -4.73 -0.50 2.04
N LYS A 97 -6.05 -0.60 2.03
CA LYS A 97 -6.85 -0.55 0.79
C LYS A 97 -8.06 0.32 0.96
N SER A 98 -8.28 1.24 0.01
CA SER A 98 -9.49 2.06 -0.03
C SER A 98 -9.88 2.33 -1.47
N SER A 99 -11.17 2.54 -1.72
CA SER A 99 -11.68 2.94 -3.02
C SER A 99 -12.10 4.42 -2.99
N PHE A 100 -12.01 5.09 -4.14
CA PHE A 100 -12.51 6.45 -4.31
C PHE A 100 -13.49 6.55 -5.47
N LEU A 101 -14.37 7.56 -5.40
CA LEU A 101 -15.33 7.85 -6.46
C LEU A 101 -14.73 8.88 -7.43
N GLY A 102 -14.84 8.61 -8.73
CA GLY A 102 -14.38 9.49 -9.79
C GLY A 102 -13.71 8.76 -10.95
N PRO A 103 -13.06 9.50 -11.86
CA PRO A 103 -12.35 8.92 -13.00
C PRO A 103 -11.22 8.02 -12.53
N SER A 104 -11.12 6.85 -13.17
CA SER A 104 -10.07 5.87 -12.90
C SER A 104 -8.72 6.37 -13.42
N PHE A 105 -7.66 6.22 -12.64
CA PHE A 105 -6.30 6.51 -13.09
C PHE A 105 -5.28 5.57 -12.44
N GLU A 106 -4.05 5.59 -12.95
CA GLU A 106 -2.95 4.80 -12.42
C GLU A 106 -1.86 5.76 -11.93
N ALA A 107 -1.36 5.53 -10.72
CA ALA A 107 -0.25 6.28 -10.16
C ALA A 107 0.56 5.41 -9.21
N VAL A 108 1.88 5.59 -9.19
CA VAL A 108 2.76 4.95 -8.21
C VAL A 108 3.71 5.99 -7.66
N VAL A 109 3.67 6.18 -6.35
CA VAL A 109 4.55 7.10 -5.63
C VAL A 109 5.26 6.30 -4.54
N ALA A 110 6.55 6.05 -4.76
CA ALA A 110 7.39 5.31 -3.84
C ALA A 110 8.08 6.26 -2.85
N ASN A 111 7.97 5.95 -1.55
CA ASN A 111 8.60 6.70 -0.45
C ASN A 111 8.40 8.22 -0.54
N PRO A 112 7.15 8.73 -0.64
CA PRO A 112 6.95 10.17 -0.70
C PRO A 112 7.39 10.82 0.61
N THR A 113 8.33 11.77 0.50
CA THR A 113 8.74 12.61 1.63
C THR A 113 7.63 13.56 1.99
N ASN A 114 7.07 14.21 0.97
CA ASN A 114 5.86 15.02 1.04
C ASN A 114 4.97 14.60 -0.14
N LEU A 115 3.78 14.06 0.16
CA LEU A 115 2.84 13.66 -0.87
C LEU A 115 2.04 14.87 -1.33
N LEU A 116 2.13 15.17 -2.62
CA LEU A 116 1.47 16.30 -3.25
C LEU A 116 0.36 15.79 -4.18
N ILE A 117 -0.85 16.30 -3.96
CA ILE A 117 -2.04 16.00 -4.76
C ILE A 117 -2.39 17.25 -5.55
N VAL A 118 -2.32 17.17 -6.87
CA VAL A 118 -2.60 18.28 -7.78
C VAL A 118 -3.82 17.94 -8.63
N LYS A 119 -4.84 18.79 -8.55
CA LYS A 119 -5.99 18.77 -9.43
C LYS A 119 -5.87 19.90 -10.45
N THR A 120 -6.01 19.55 -11.72
CA THR A 120 -6.05 20.49 -12.85
C THR A 120 -7.27 20.18 -13.70
N GLY A 121 -8.29 21.03 -13.63
CA GLY A 121 -9.61 20.77 -14.23
C GLY A 121 -10.24 19.49 -13.66
N ASN A 122 -10.41 18.46 -14.50
CA ASN A 122 -10.95 17.14 -14.12
C ASN A 122 -9.87 16.07 -13.91
N SER A 123 -8.59 16.43 -14.04
CA SER A 123 -7.47 15.51 -13.83
C SER A 123 -6.92 15.65 -12.42
N ILE A 124 -6.64 14.52 -11.77
CA ILE A 124 -5.93 14.48 -10.49
C ILE A 124 -4.62 13.73 -10.69
N THR A 125 -3.52 14.32 -10.23
CA THR A 125 -2.18 13.74 -10.24
C THR A 125 -1.65 13.69 -8.82
N ILE A 126 -1.01 12.58 -8.45
CA ILE A 126 -0.31 12.44 -7.18
C ILE A 126 1.18 12.31 -7.46
N LYS A 127 2.00 13.11 -6.78
CA LYS A 127 3.45 13.15 -6.95
C LYS A 127 4.17 13.35 -5.62
N ASN A 128 5.45 13.01 -5.58
CA ASN A 128 6.31 13.36 -4.46
C ASN A 128 6.89 14.76 -4.72
N GLU A 129 6.92 15.61 -3.70
CA GLU A 129 7.61 16.89 -3.78
C GLU A 129 9.12 16.62 -3.98
N GLY A 130 9.62 16.92 -5.17
CA GLY A 130 11.00 16.64 -5.58
C GLY A 130 11.13 15.76 -6.83
N THR A 131 10.06 15.13 -7.32
CA THR A 131 10.06 14.40 -8.59
C THR A 131 9.28 15.17 -9.66
N ASN A 132 9.99 15.99 -10.44
CA ASN A 132 9.52 16.48 -11.74
C ASN A 132 9.55 15.32 -12.74
N ALA A 133 8.64 14.36 -12.63
CA ALA A 133 8.46 13.34 -13.67
C ALA A 133 7.08 13.56 -14.31
N PRO A 134 7.01 14.02 -15.58
CA PRO A 134 5.75 14.07 -16.31
C PRO A 134 5.28 12.63 -16.55
N ILE A 135 4.08 12.30 -16.10
CA ILE A 135 3.44 11.01 -16.42
C ILE A 135 2.93 11.12 -17.85
N GLN A 136 3.58 10.41 -18.77
CA GLN A 136 3.08 10.23 -20.14
C GLN A 136 1.78 9.43 -20.08
N THR A 137 0.67 10.08 -20.42
CA THR A 137 -0.55 9.40 -20.85
C THR A 137 -0.30 8.74 -22.20
N ARG A 138 -0.41 7.41 -22.27
CA ARG A 138 -0.63 6.70 -23.53
C ARG A 138 -2.11 6.77 -23.90
#